data_AF-A0A816CS25-F1
#
_entry.id   AF-A0A816CS25-F1
#
_cell.length_a   1.000
_cell.length_b   1.000
_cell.length_c   1.000
_cell.angle_alpha   90.00
_cell.angle_beta   90.00
_cell.angle_gamma   90.00
#
_symmetry.space_group_name_H-M   'P 1'
#
loop_
_entity.id
_entity.type
_entity.pdbx_description
1 polymer ?
#
loop_
_entity_poly.entity_id
_entity_poly.type
_entity_poly.pdbx_seq_one_letter_code
_entity_poly.pdbx_strand_id
1 'polypeptide(L)'
;MANQTIATFLTLPVELVYRILDHQSDLTMLCSMRNTLKTLNLEENQIGAVGAHHLATILHHNTTLTTLNLRWNQIGDIAAHHLANGLQYNTTLTTLDLSVNGIGDVGAQYLADGLRHNTTLTTLNLQRNEIGALGAKLLTDVLRHNTTLITLDLPWNQIGDVGAQYLANGLRHNTVVIILSSSTPCRYVHFFI
;
A
#
# COMPACT_ATOMS: atom_id res chain seq x y z
N MET A 1 -2.07 32.89 18.07
CA MET A 1 -3.43 32.31 18.17
C MET A 1 -3.44 31.10 17.24
N ALA A 2 -2.91 29.98 17.71
CA ALA A 2 -3.66 28.88 18.32
C ALA A 2 -4.39 28.04 17.26
N ASN A 3 -3.76 26.94 16.85
CA ASN A 3 -4.42 25.65 17.01
C ASN A 3 -3.37 24.56 17.23
N GLN A 4 -3.45 23.94 18.40
CA GLN A 4 -2.77 22.70 18.74
C GLN A 4 -3.41 21.57 17.93
N THR A 5 -2.60 20.69 17.36
CA THR A 5 -2.99 19.28 17.31
C THR A 5 -1.76 18.44 17.62
N ILE A 6 -1.69 18.07 18.89
CA ILE A 6 -0.79 17.03 19.39
C ILE A 6 -1.34 15.72 18.86
N ALA A 7 -0.65 15.13 17.88
CA ALA A 7 -0.79 13.72 17.56
C ALA A 7 0.60 13.12 17.65
N THR A 8 0.80 12.25 18.63
CA THR A 8 1.98 11.42 18.83
C THR A 8 2.16 10.49 17.63
N PHE A 9 2.82 10.99 16.59
CA PHE A 9 3.43 10.19 15.55
C PHE A 9 4.81 10.80 15.31
N LEU A 10 5.85 9.98 15.31
CA LEU A 10 7.19 10.40 14.91
C LEU A 10 7.10 10.89 13.46
N THR A 11 6.84 12.19 13.26
CA THR A 11 7.33 12.90 12.09
C THR A 11 8.82 12.64 12.13
N LEU A 12 9.32 11.85 11.17
CA LEU A 12 10.75 11.70 11.00
C LEU A 12 11.39 13.10 11.03
N PRO A 13 12.62 13.24 11.56
CA PRO A 13 13.39 14.45 11.32
C PRO A 13 13.32 14.73 9.82
N VAL A 14 12.96 15.95 9.45
CA VAL A 14 12.82 16.40 8.05
C VAL A 14 14.01 15.95 7.19
N GLU A 15 15.18 15.83 7.80
CA GLU A 15 16.42 15.29 7.24
C GLU A 15 16.33 13.83 6.74
N LEU A 16 15.60 12.93 7.40
CA LEU A 16 15.43 11.54 6.93
C LEU A 16 14.50 11.46 5.71
N VAL A 17 13.49 12.33 5.64
CA VAL A 17 12.60 12.43 4.46
C VAL A 17 13.40 12.91 3.25
N TYR A 18 14.19 13.98 3.39
CA TYR A 18 15.06 14.47 2.32
C TYR A 18 16.05 13.40 1.84
N ARG A 19 16.54 12.54 2.74
CA ARG A 19 17.45 11.44 2.37
C ARG A 19 16.75 10.29 1.64
N ILE A 20 15.46 10.04 1.87
CA ILE A 20 14.67 9.10 1.06
C ILE A 20 14.43 9.66 -0.35
N LEU A 21 14.33 10.98 -0.48
CA LEU A 21 14.07 11.68 -1.74
C LEU A 21 15.36 11.90 -2.58
N ASP A 22 16.50 12.16 -1.93
CA ASP A 22 17.77 12.37 -2.60
C ASP A 22 18.41 11.05 -3.04
N HIS A 23 18.96 11.03 -4.26
CA HIS A 23 19.60 9.89 -4.94
C HIS A 23 20.83 9.29 -4.23
N GLN A 24 21.09 9.64 -2.97
CA GLN A 24 22.18 9.08 -2.18
C GLN A 24 21.70 7.84 -1.41
N SER A 25 21.91 6.70 -2.05
CA SER A 25 21.85 5.36 -1.48
C SER A 25 22.85 5.22 -0.32
N ASP A 26 22.50 5.71 0.86
CA ASP A 26 23.37 5.57 2.02
C ASP A 26 22.83 4.48 2.96
N LEU A 27 23.61 3.40 3.09
CA LEU A 27 23.38 2.27 4.00
C LEU A 27 23.14 2.73 5.45
N THR A 28 23.57 3.95 5.81
CA THR A 28 23.30 4.56 7.11
C THR A 28 21.80 4.82 7.37
N MET A 29 20.96 5.03 6.35
CA MET A 29 19.50 5.11 6.53
C MET A 29 18.90 3.78 6.99
N LEU A 30 19.37 2.67 6.41
CA LEU A 30 18.94 1.31 6.81
C LEU A 30 19.31 1.03 8.26
N CYS A 31 20.49 1.46 8.71
CA CYS A 31 20.95 1.33 10.09
C CYS A 31 20.12 2.18 11.07
N SER A 32 19.73 3.40 10.69
CA SER A 32 18.92 4.30 11.53
C SER A 32 17.49 3.78 11.75
N MET A 33 16.89 3.14 10.74
CA MET A 33 15.54 2.59 10.85
C MET A 33 15.47 1.17 11.42
N ARG A 34 16.63 0.53 11.67
CA ARG A 34 16.68 -0.93 11.84
C ARG A 34 16.04 -1.47 13.11
N ASN A 35 15.86 -0.70 14.20
CA ASN A 35 15.68 -1.35 15.51
C ASN A 35 14.59 -0.80 16.46
N THR A 36 13.76 0.18 16.10
CA THR A 36 12.67 0.64 17.02
C THR A 36 11.41 1.16 16.35
N LEU A 37 11.45 1.57 15.08
CA LEU A 37 10.35 2.30 14.47
C LEU A 37 9.24 1.34 14.03
N LYS A 38 8.13 1.33 14.77
CA LYS A 38 6.95 0.52 14.45
C LYS A 38 6.03 1.14 13.41
N THR A 39 6.03 2.47 13.33
CA THR A 39 5.13 3.24 12.45
C THR A 39 5.93 4.32 11.75
N LEU A 40 5.83 4.37 10.43
CA LEU A 40 6.45 5.36 9.58
C LEU A 40 5.35 6.08 8.79
N ASN A 41 5.21 7.39 9.02
CA ASN A 41 4.32 8.23 8.24
C ASN A 41 5.13 9.12 7.29
N LEU A 42 4.90 8.94 5.99
CA LEU A 42 5.51 9.67 4.89
C LEU A 42 4.44 10.34 4.01
N GLU A 43 3.23 10.56 4.52
CA GLU A 43 2.17 11.24 3.78
C GLU A 43 2.62 12.61 3.23
N GLU A 44 2.26 12.92 1.98
CA GLU A 44 2.52 14.22 1.33
C GLU A 44 4.00 14.59 1.07
N ASN A 45 4.86 13.62 0.77
CA ASN A 45 6.30 13.86 0.56
C ASN A 45 6.82 13.71 -0.87
N GLN A 46 5.95 13.47 -1.86
CA GLN A 46 6.36 13.30 -3.27
C GLN A 46 7.46 12.25 -3.47
N ILE A 47 7.38 11.14 -2.73
CA ILE A 47 8.38 10.05 -2.75
C ILE A 47 8.74 9.58 -4.17
N GLY A 48 7.73 9.45 -5.05
CA GLY A 48 7.91 9.03 -6.44
C GLY A 48 8.61 7.67 -6.58
N ALA A 49 9.15 7.39 -7.77
CA ALA A 49 9.78 6.10 -8.07
C ALA A 49 11.12 5.89 -7.35
N VAL A 50 11.96 6.93 -7.25
CA VAL A 50 13.28 6.80 -6.63
C VAL A 50 13.17 6.58 -5.12
N GLY A 51 12.35 7.38 -4.43
CA GLY A 51 12.14 7.18 -3.01
C GLY A 51 11.48 5.83 -2.71
N ALA A 52 10.58 5.35 -3.57
CA ALA A 52 10.00 4.02 -3.43
C ALA A 52 11.01 2.88 -3.62
N HIS A 53 11.99 3.06 -4.50
CA HIS A 53 13.11 2.12 -4.64
C HIS A 53 13.92 2.01 -3.34
N HIS A 54 14.22 3.15 -2.70
CA HIS A 54 14.89 3.16 -1.41
C HIS A 54 14.03 2.55 -0.30
N LEU A 55 12.73 2.87 -0.25
CA LEU A 55 11.78 2.27 0.68
C LEU A 55 11.67 0.75 0.51
N ALA A 56 11.72 0.25 -0.73
CA ALA A 56 11.72 -1.19 -0.98
C ALA A 56 12.96 -1.87 -0.36
N THR A 57 14.12 -1.24 -0.50
CA THR A 57 15.37 -1.71 0.13
C THR A 57 15.27 -1.70 1.65
N ILE A 58 14.64 -0.67 2.21
CA ILE A 58 14.35 -0.57 3.65
C ILE A 58 13.44 -1.71 4.08
N LEU A 59 12.32 -1.91 3.40
CA LEU A 59 11.34 -2.97 3.72
C LEU A 59 11.99 -4.36 3.69
N HIS A 60 12.94 -4.59 2.79
CA HIS A 60 13.66 -5.87 2.72
C HIS A 60 14.44 -6.20 4.01
N HIS A 61 15.01 -5.19 4.68
CA HIS A 61 15.89 -5.38 5.84
C HIS A 61 15.23 -5.00 7.17
N ASN A 62 14.09 -4.32 7.14
CA ASN A 62 13.43 -3.84 8.33
C ASN A 62 12.63 -4.97 9.01
N THR A 63 12.90 -5.16 10.30
CA THR A 63 12.29 -6.21 11.13
C THR A 63 11.45 -5.65 12.28
N THR A 64 11.08 -4.37 12.24
CA THR A 64 10.32 -3.71 13.32
C THR A 64 9.13 -2.88 12.84
N LEU A 65 9.13 -2.47 11.58
CA LEU A 65 8.13 -1.59 10.98
C LEU A 65 6.86 -2.39 10.69
N THR A 66 5.79 -2.03 11.38
CA THR A 66 4.48 -2.68 11.28
C THR A 66 3.48 -1.86 10.48
N THR A 67 3.66 -0.54 10.41
CA THR A 67 2.75 0.40 9.73
C THR A 67 3.53 1.38 8.87
N LEU A 68 3.16 1.50 7.60
CA LEU A 68 3.74 2.45 6.65
C LEU A 68 2.63 3.25 5.97
N ASN A 69 2.63 4.58 6.15
CA ASN A 69 1.72 5.48 5.45
C ASN A 69 2.47 6.22 4.33
N LEU A 70 2.05 5.99 3.09
CA LEU A 70 2.57 6.60 1.86
C LEU A 70 1.49 7.36 1.09
N ARG A 71 0.42 7.81 1.74
CA ARG A 71 -0.64 8.60 1.11
C ARG A 71 -0.11 9.88 0.45
N TRP A 72 -0.65 10.29 -0.70
CA TRP A 72 -0.24 11.53 -1.41
C TRP A 72 1.25 11.62 -1.75
N ASN A 73 1.82 10.57 -2.36
CA ASN A 73 3.25 10.52 -2.67
C ASN A 73 3.61 10.31 -4.13
N GLN A 74 2.63 10.38 -5.04
CA GLN A 74 2.86 10.23 -6.49
C GLN A 74 3.62 8.93 -6.82
N ILE A 75 3.28 7.85 -6.13
CA ILE A 75 3.94 6.54 -6.32
C ILE A 75 3.77 6.11 -7.79
N GLY A 76 2.54 5.98 -8.29
CA GLY A 76 2.28 5.46 -9.63
C GLY A 76 2.79 4.02 -9.83
N ASP A 77 2.72 3.52 -11.06
CA ASP A 77 2.95 2.10 -11.34
C ASP A 77 4.41 1.65 -11.14
N ILE A 78 5.38 2.48 -11.51
CA ILE A 78 6.81 2.16 -11.40
C ILE A 78 7.24 2.09 -9.93
N ALA A 79 6.79 3.05 -9.11
CA ALA A 79 7.11 3.01 -7.69
C ALA A 79 6.38 1.85 -6.98
N ALA A 80 5.14 1.53 -7.40
CA ALA A 80 4.40 0.37 -6.90
C ALA A 80 5.15 -0.94 -7.19
N HIS A 81 5.82 -1.05 -8.34
CA HIS A 81 6.72 -2.17 -8.65
C HIS A 81 7.85 -2.31 -7.61
N HIS A 82 8.53 -1.20 -7.29
CA HIS A 82 9.57 -1.23 -6.28
C HIS A 82 9.03 -1.65 -4.91
N LEU A 83 7.93 -1.05 -4.46
CA LEU A 83 7.32 -1.38 -3.17
C LEU A 83 6.88 -2.85 -3.11
N ALA A 84 6.31 -3.40 -4.18
CA ALA A 84 5.95 -4.81 -4.27
C ALA A 84 7.16 -5.74 -4.07
N ASN A 85 8.30 -5.43 -4.71
CA ASN A 85 9.53 -6.18 -4.52
C ASN A 85 10.02 -6.12 -3.06
N GLY A 86 9.88 -4.97 -2.38
CA GLY A 86 10.19 -4.85 -0.96
C GLY A 86 9.25 -5.65 -0.06
N LEU A 87 7.94 -5.58 -0.34
CA LEU A 87 6.89 -6.29 0.39
C LEU A 87 7.06 -7.80 0.32
N GLN A 88 7.46 -8.35 -0.82
CA GLN A 88 7.67 -9.79 -1.00
C GLN A 88 8.57 -10.41 0.08
N TYR A 89 9.58 -9.68 0.57
CA TYR A 89 10.54 -10.17 1.56
C TYR A 89 10.31 -9.63 2.96
N ASN A 90 9.49 -8.60 3.12
CA ASN A 90 9.22 -8.02 4.43
C ASN A 90 8.35 -8.97 5.26
N THR A 91 8.74 -9.18 6.53
CA THR A 91 8.10 -10.13 7.45
C THR A 91 7.50 -9.45 8.68
N THR A 92 7.29 -8.15 8.65
CA THR A 92 6.83 -7.39 9.84
C THR A 92 5.76 -6.35 9.56
N LEU A 93 5.67 -5.86 8.33
CA LEU A 93 4.68 -4.88 7.91
C LEU A 93 3.32 -5.55 7.87
N THR A 94 2.39 -4.96 8.61
CA THR A 94 1.00 -5.41 8.73
C THR A 94 0.03 -4.43 8.07
N THR A 95 0.37 -3.14 8.05
CA THR A 95 -0.47 -2.08 7.50
C THR A 95 0.30 -1.23 6.50
N LEU A 96 -0.23 -1.08 5.30
CA LEU A 96 0.31 -0.22 4.26
C LEU A 96 -0.80 0.68 3.68
N ASP A 97 -0.61 2.00 3.76
CA ASP A 97 -1.46 2.97 3.11
C ASP A 97 -0.80 3.52 1.84
N LEU A 98 -1.41 3.21 0.69
CA LEU A 98 -1.04 3.70 -0.64
C LEU A 98 -2.17 4.51 -1.27
N SER A 99 -3.05 5.10 -0.46
CA SER A 99 -4.17 5.87 -0.98
C SER A 99 -3.72 7.14 -1.70
N VAL A 100 -4.45 7.48 -2.75
CA VAL A 100 -4.25 8.69 -3.56
C VAL A 100 -2.81 8.83 -4.08
N ASN A 101 -2.41 7.89 -4.93
CA ASN A 101 -1.05 7.76 -5.43
C ASN A 101 -0.94 7.53 -6.94
N GLY A 102 -2.05 7.59 -7.68
CA GLY A 102 -2.07 7.40 -9.14
C GLY A 102 -1.66 5.98 -9.56
N ILE A 103 -1.91 4.97 -8.73
CA ILE A 103 -1.61 3.56 -9.06
C ILE A 103 -2.69 3.06 -10.03
N GLY A 104 -2.29 2.62 -11.22
CA GLY A 104 -3.17 2.03 -12.23
C GLY A 104 -3.21 0.50 -12.18
N ASP A 105 -3.75 -0.10 -13.25
CA ASP A 105 -3.86 -1.56 -13.36
C ASP A 105 -2.49 -2.27 -13.35
N VAL A 106 -1.46 -1.65 -13.95
CA VAL A 106 -0.10 -2.21 -13.98
C VAL A 106 0.53 -2.18 -12.59
N GLY A 107 0.38 -1.07 -11.86
CA GLY A 107 0.84 -0.99 -10.47
C GLY A 107 0.09 -1.97 -9.56
N ALA A 108 -1.22 -2.13 -9.75
CA ALA A 108 -2.03 -3.11 -9.03
C ALA A 108 -1.55 -4.55 -9.30
N GLN A 109 -1.15 -4.88 -10.53
CA GLN A 109 -0.54 -6.16 -10.86
C GLN A 109 0.74 -6.41 -10.06
N TYR A 110 1.65 -5.43 -10.03
CA TYR A 110 2.89 -5.59 -9.27
C TYR A 110 2.63 -5.77 -7.78
N LEU A 111 1.73 -4.98 -7.19
CA LEU A 111 1.33 -5.16 -5.80
C LEU A 111 0.75 -6.55 -5.56
N ALA A 112 -0.09 -7.07 -6.47
CA ALA A 112 -0.60 -8.43 -6.40
C ALA A 112 0.54 -9.46 -6.39
N ASP A 113 1.54 -9.33 -7.27
CA ASP A 113 2.69 -10.25 -7.29
C ASP A 113 3.51 -10.20 -6.00
N GLY A 114 3.71 -9.02 -5.40
CA GLY A 114 4.34 -8.89 -4.08
C GLY A 114 3.52 -9.55 -2.97
N LEU A 115 2.20 -9.37 -2.97
CA LEU A 115 1.27 -9.98 -2.02
C LEU A 115 1.20 -11.50 -2.15
N ARG A 116 1.49 -12.09 -3.31
CA ARG A 116 1.52 -13.55 -3.48
C ARG A 116 2.48 -14.22 -2.50
N HIS A 117 3.56 -13.52 -2.14
CA HIS A 117 4.63 -14.03 -1.30
C HIS A 117 4.64 -13.42 0.11
N ASN A 118 4.08 -12.22 0.27
CA ASN A 118 3.99 -11.60 1.57
C ASN A 118 3.00 -12.35 2.48
N THR A 119 3.43 -12.62 3.72
CA THR A 119 2.67 -13.40 4.70
C THR A 119 2.34 -12.63 5.98
N THR A 120 2.52 -11.30 5.97
CA THR A 120 2.37 -10.47 7.19
C THR A 120 1.45 -9.29 7.02
N LEU A 121 1.27 -8.79 5.79
CA LEU A 121 0.40 -7.67 5.51
C LEU A 121 -1.05 -8.11 5.70
N THR A 122 -1.74 -7.43 6.62
CA THR A 122 -3.15 -7.66 6.96
C THR A 122 -4.04 -6.56 6.42
N THR A 123 -3.52 -5.34 6.23
CA THR A 123 -4.28 -4.18 5.76
C THR A 123 -3.54 -3.47 4.64
N LEU A 124 -4.21 -3.33 3.50
CA LEU A 124 -3.73 -2.56 2.35
C LEU A 124 -4.80 -1.55 1.92
N ASN A 125 -4.45 -0.26 2.01
CA ASN A 125 -5.32 0.82 1.53
C ASN A 125 -4.87 1.31 0.14
N LEU A 126 -5.72 1.10 -0.87
CA LEU A 126 -5.53 1.54 -2.25
C LEU A 126 -6.62 2.53 -2.70
N GLN A 127 -7.30 3.17 -1.75
CA GLN A 127 -8.29 4.19 -2.01
C GLN A 127 -7.81 5.29 -2.97
N ARG A 128 -8.71 5.83 -3.81
CA ARG A 128 -8.47 7.02 -4.66
C ARG A 128 -7.25 6.88 -5.59
N ASN A 129 -7.05 5.69 -6.13
CA ASN A 129 -6.08 5.43 -7.18
C ASN A 129 -6.79 5.32 -8.55
N GLU A 130 -6.07 4.87 -9.57
CA GLU A 130 -6.54 4.74 -10.95
C GLU A 130 -6.78 3.27 -11.34
N ILE A 131 -7.05 2.41 -10.33
CA ILE A 131 -7.22 0.97 -10.54
C ILE A 131 -8.55 0.71 -11.26
N GLY A 132 -8.47 0.05 -12.40
CA GLY A 132 -9.59 -0.38 -13.22
C GLY A 132 -10.07 -1.80 -12.93
N ALA A 133 -10.94 -2.30 -13.80
CA ALA A 133 -11.47 -3.65 -13.70
C ALA A 133 -10.38 -4.74 -13.82
N LEU A 134 -9.33 -4.49 -14.62
CA LEU A 134 -8.24 -5.45 -14.83
C LEU A 134 -7.35 -5.53 -13.58
N GLY A 135 -6.96 -4.40 -12.99
CA GLY A 135 -6.19 -4.38 -11.75
C GLY A 135 -6.95 -5.02 -10.59
N ALA A 136 -8.26 -4.75 -10.49
CA ALA A 136 -9.13 -5.42 -9.52
C ALA A 136 -9.14 -6.94 -9.70
N LYS A 137 -9.23 -7.43 -10.95
CA LYS A 137 -9.15 -8.86 -11.25
C LYS A 137 -7.83 -9.46 -10.78
N LEU A 138 -6.70 -8.83 -11.13
CA LEU A 138 -5.36 -9.33 -10.83
C LEU A 138 -5.09 -9.37 -9.32
N LEU A 139 -5.50 -8.32 -8.59
CA LEU A 139 -5.48 -8.34 -7.11
C LEU A 139 -6.29 -9.52 -6.59
N THR A 140 -7.52 -9.71 -7.09
CA THR A 140 -8.39 -10.79 -6.62
C THR A 140 -7.81 -12.17 -6.89
N ASP A 141 -7.24 -12.42 -8.07
CA ASP A 141 -6.67 -13.71 -8.45
C ASP A 141 -5.56 -14.15 -7.49
N VAL A 142 -4.76 -13.21 -6.99
CA VAL A 142 -3.74 -13.51 -5.95
C VAL A 142 -4.38 -13.68 -4.57
N LEU A 143 -5.34 -12.83 -4.22
CA LEU A 143 -6.00 -12.88 -2.92
C LEU A 143 -6.72 -14.21 -2.68
N ARG A 144 -7.13 -14.95 -3.72
CA ARG A 144 -7.65 -16.32 -3.57
C ARG A 144 -6.73 -17.25 -2.78
N HIS A 145 -5.43 -17.00 -2.82
CA HIS A 145 -4.39 -17.81 -2.17
C HIS A 145 -3.70 -17.09 -1.01
N ASN A 146 -3.68 -15.75 -1.02
CA ASN A 146 -3.21 -15.00 0.13
C ASN A 146 -4.25 -15.10 1.27
N THR A 147 -3.82 -15.62 2.42
CA THR A 147 -4.67 -15.82 3.61
C THR A 147 -4.34 -14.85 4.74
N THR A 148 -3.39 -13.95 4.52
CA THR A 148 -2.86 -13.06 5.55
C THR A 148 -3.45 -11.66 5.44
N LEU A 149 -3.75 -11.21 4.21
CA LEU A 149 -4.50 -9.99 4.00
C LEU A 149 -5.92 -10.18 4.54
N ILE A 150 -6.38 -9.24 5.33
CA ILE A 150 -7.70 -9.24 5.95
C ILE A 150 -8.51 -8.07 5.39
N THR A 151 -7.89 -6.92 5.15
CA THR A 151 -8.55 -5.71 4.69
C THR A 151 -7.90 -5.17 3.42
N LEU A 152 -8.71 -4.97 2.39
CA LEU A 152 -8.32 -4.27 1.17
C LEU A 152 -9.30 -3.13 0.88
N ASP A 153 -8.83 -1.89 0.97
CA ASP A 153 -9.63 -0.71 0.67
C ASP A 153 -9.42 -0.26 -0.76
N LEU A 154 -10.50 -0.23 -1.54
CA LEU A 154 -10.48 0.19 -2.94
C LEU A 154 -11.45 1.33 -3.32
N PRO A 155 -12.04 2.13 -2.39
CA PRO A 155 -13.00 3.14 -2.79
C PRO A 155 -12.38 4.22 -3.68
N TRP A 156 -13.22 4.87 -4.49
CA TRP A 156 -12.81 5.93 -5.42
C TRP A 156 -11.74 5.51 -6.44
N ASN A 157 -11.76 4.25 -6.88
CA ASN A 157 -11.03 3.75 -8.04
C ASN A 157 -11.95 3.65 -9.28
N GLN A 158 -11.42 3.21 -10.43
CA GLN A 158 -12.12 3.07 -11.72
C GLN A 158 -12.59 1.63 -11.98
N ILE A 159 -12.90 0.89 -10.92
CA ILE A 159 -13.15 -0.57 -10.94
C ILE A 159 -14.35 -0.95 -11.82
N GLY A 160 -15.43 -0.15 -11.76
CA GLY A 160 -16.68 -0.41 -12.47
C GLY A 160 -17.38 -1.72 -12.08
N ASP A 161 -18.52 -2.00 -12.72
CA ASP A 161 -19.33 -3.20 -12.41
C ASP A 161 -18.57 -4.50 -12.71
N VAL A 162 -17.78 -4.53 -13.79
CA VAL A 162 -17.00 -5.71 -14.18
C VAL A 162 -15.92 -6.02 -13.15
N GLY A 163 -15.20 -5.00 -12.67
CA GLY A 163 -14.20 -5.19 -11.61
C GLY A 163 -14.83 -5.63 -10.30
N ALA A 164 -15.99 -5.06 -9.94
CA ALA A 164 -16.75 -5.48 -8.77
C ALA A 164 -17.19 -6.95 -8.85
N GLN A 165 -17.57 -7.44 -10.04
CA GLN A 165 -17.88 -8.85 -10.25
C GLN A 165 -16.65 -9.75 -10.07
N TYR A 166 -15.46 -9.33 -10.51
CA TYR A 166 -14.23 -10.08 -10.26
C TYR A 166 -13.94 -10.21 -8.77
N LEU A 167 -13.99 -9.09 -8.04
CA LEU A 167 -13.79 -9.06 -6.58
C LEU A 167 -14.80 -9.96 -5.86
N ALA A 168 -16.09 -9.84 -6.22
CA ALA A 168 -17.17 -10.64 -5.63
C ALA A 168 -17.02 -12.14 -5.93
N ASN A 169 -16.55 -12.52 -7.11
CA ASN A 169 -16.39 -13.94 -7.49
C ASN A 169 -15.14 -14.57 -6.91
N GLY A 170 -14.01 -13.86 -6.90
CA GLY A 170 -12.76 -14.42 -6.44
C GLY A 170 -12.68 -14.54 -4.91
N LEU A 171 -13.44 -13.73 -4.16
CA LEU A 171 -13.43 -13.79 -2.70
C LEU A 171 -14.58 -14.58 -2.06
N ARG A 172 -15.41 -15.28 -2.84
CA ARG A 172 -16.52 -16.11 -2.30
C ARG A 172 -16.08 -17.14 -1.25
N HIS A 173 -14.80 -17.50 -1.24
CA HIS A 173 -14.22 -18.50 -0.34
C HIS A 173 -13.02 -17.96 0.45
N ASN A 174 -12.76 -16.66 0.38
CA ASN A 174 -11.65 -16.03 1.09
C ASN A 174 -12.18 -15.19 2.27
N THR A 175 -11.40 -15.04 3.32
CA THR A 175 -11.74 -14.27 4.53
C THR A 175 -11.38 -12.80 4.44
N VAL A 176 -10.77 -12.34 3.34
CA VAL A 176 -10.48 -10.92 3.09
C VAL A 176 -11.79 -10.13 3.00
N VAL A 177 -11.89 -9.11 3.86
CA VAL A 177 -12.87 -8.04 3.80
C VAL A 177 -12.39 -6.99 2.79
N ILE A 178 -13.18 -6.75 1.74
CA ILE A 178 -12.94 -5.62 0.84
C ILE A 178 -13.90 -4.49 1.16
N ILE A 179 -13.34 -3.30 1.38
CA ILE A 179 -14.13 -2.08 1.51
C ILE A 179 -14.20 -1.38 0.15
N LEU A 180 -15.41 -1.36 -0.41
CA LEU A 180 -15.77 -0.60 -1.60
C LEU A 180 -16.78 0.47 -1.21
N SER A 181 -16.31 1.65 -0.81
CA SER A 181 -17.19 2.83 -0.64
C SER A 181 -17.60 3.33 -2.03
N SER A 182 -18.86 3.11 -2.39
CA SER A 182 -19.44 3.53 -3.67
C SER A 182 -19.51 5.06 -3.77
N SER A 183 -18.73 5.69 -4.66
CA SER A 183 -19.09 7.00 -5.23
C SER A 183 -19.98 6.88 -6.47
N THR A 184 -20.18 5.66 -6.98
CA THR A 184 -21.11 5.32 -8.07
C THR A 184 -21.88 4.05 -7.69
N PRO A 185 -23.17 3.94 -8.02
CA PRO A 185 -24.01 2.81 -7.61
C PRO A 185 -23.60 1.56 -8.38
N CYS A 186 -22.56 0.86 -7.90
CA CYS A 186 -22.22 -0.47 -8.38
C CYS A 186 -23.34 -1.41 -7.93
N ARG A 187 -24.09 -1.95 -8.90
CA ARG A 187 -25.34 -2.70 -8.66
C ARG A 187 -25.15 -4.04 -7.92
N TYR A 188 -23.90 -4.42 -7.65
CA TYR A 188 -23.50 -5.75 -7.18
C TYR A 188 -22.76 -5.75 -5.83
N VAL A 189 -22.59 -4.59 -5.19
CA VAL A 189 -21.80 -4.47 -3.96
C VAL A 189 -22.69 -4.04 -2.79
N HIS A 190 -23.78 -4.76 -2.55
CA HIS A 190 -24.45 -4.68 -1.25
C HIS A 190 -23.75 -5.66 -0.31
N PHE A 191 -22.87 -5.10 0.54
CA PHE A 191 -22.38 -5.64 1.81
C PHE A 191 -22.12 -7.16 1.85
N PHE A 192 -20.87 -7.55 1.65
CA PHE A 192 -20.37 -8.80 2.22
C PHE A 192 -19.70 -8.45 3.56
N ILE A 193 -20.49 -8.51 4.63
CA ILE A 193 -20.02 -8.68 6.01
C ILE A 193 -20.39 -10.10 6.42
#